data_AF-A0A939HJH5-F1
#
_entry.id   AF-A0A939HJH5-F1
#
_cell.length_a   1.000
_cell.length_b   1.000
_cell.length_c   1.000
_cell.angle_alpha   90.00
_cell.angle_beta   90.00
_cell.angle_gamma   90.00
#
_symmetry.space_group_name_H-M   'P 1'
#
loop_
_entity.id
_entity.type
_entity.pdbx_description
1 polymer ?
#
loop_
_entity_poly.entity_id
_entity_poly.type
_entity_poly.pdbx_seq_one_letter_code
_entity_poly.pdbx_strand_id
1 'polypeptide(L)' 'MKSIALLRERATRVMPTGSHCPASGLWSPDSEPDAVQAFPEGHVLPAHNGMPTLWRRRPAGSASA' A
#
# COMPACT_ATOMS: atom_id res chain seq x y z
N MET A 1 9.69 -4.22 -33.73
CA MET A 1 9.53 -3.30 -32.58
C MET A 1 8.88 -4.10 -31.46
N LYS A 2 9.60 -4.35 -30.35
CA LYS A 2 9.08 -5.15 -29.22
C LYS A 2 8.34 -4.20 -28.28
N SER A 3 7.01 -4.18 -28.33
CA SER A 3 6.18 -3.39 -27.41
C SER A 3 6.32 -3.97 -26.01
N ILE A 4 7.08 -3.29 -25.14
CA ILE A 4 7.09 -3.60 -23.70
C ILE A 4 5.76 -3.07 -23.18
N ALA A 5 4.77 -3.97 -23.07
CA ALA A 5 3.52 -3.66 -22.41
C ALA A 5 3.85 -3.15 -21.00
N LEU A 6 3.49 -1.90 -20.73
CA LEU A 6 3.59 -1.23 -19.44
C LEU A 6 2.66 -1.95 -18.45
N LEU A 7 3.05 -3.14 -17.98
CA LEU A 7 2.39 -3.88 -16.89
C LEU A 7 2.65 -3.21 -15.53
N ARG A 8 3.02 -1.92 -15.51
CA ARG A 8 3.50 -1.21 -14.33
C ARG A 8 2.39 -0.72 -13.41
N GLU A 9 1.12 -0.85 -13.78
CA GLU A 9 0.04 -0.19 -13.04
C GLU A 9 -1.11 -1.11 -12.65
N ARG A 10 -0.87 -2.41 -12.54
CA ARG A 10 -1.71 -3.19 -11.63
C ARG A 10 -1.26 -2.89 -10.19
N ALA A 11 -1.41 -1.61 -9.81
CA ALA A 11 -1.16 -1.09 -8.48
C ALA A 11 -2.00 -1.93 -7.51
N THR A 12 -1.38 -2.93 -6.89
CA THR A 12 -2.02 -3.76 -5.89
C THR A 12 -2.40 -2.81 -4.75
N ARG A 13 -3.68 -2.45 -4.70
CA ARG A 13 -4.21 -1.50 -3.71
C ARG A 13 -4.31 -2.12 -2.32
N VAL A 14 -4.17 -3.43 -2.22
CA VAL A 14 -4.31 -4.20 -0.98
C VAL A 14 -3.15 -5.19 -0.89
N MET A 15 -2.49 -5.24 0.26
CA MET A 15 -1.32 -6.08 0.53
C MET A 15 -1.42 -6.72 1.92
N PRO A 16 -1.19 -8.03 2.08
CA PRO A 16 -1.22 -8.64 3.42
C PRO A 16 0.04 -8.28 4.22
N THR A 17 -0.07 -8.37 5.55
CA THR A 17 1.08 -8.36 6.48
C THR A 17 2.19 -9.30 5.99
N GLY A 18 3.44 -8.85 6.11
CA GLY A 18 4.62 -9.58 5.67
C GLY A 18 4.96 -9.41 4.19
N SER A 19 4.10 -8.75 3.40
CA SER A 19 4.41 -8.45 2.00
C SER A 19 5.23 -7.17 1.85
N HIS A 20 6.11 -7.15 0.84
CA HIS A 20 6.83 -5.95 0.43
C HIS A 20 5.84 -4.91 -0.13
N CYS A 21 5.97 -3.68 0.33
CA CYS A 21 5.19 -2.54 -0.10
C CYS A 21 5.48 -2.27 -1.58
N PRO A 22 4.47 -2.36 -2.47
CA PRO A 22 4.69 -2.25 -3.91
C PRO A 22 4.99 -0.82 -4.38
N ALA A 23 4.66 0.19 -3.57
CA ALA A 23 4.91 1.59 -3.90
C ALA A 23 4.90 2.44 -2.62
N SER A 24 5.81 3.42 -2.55
CA SER A 24 5.83 4.40 -1.48
C SER A 24 4.50 5.14 -1.35
N GLY A 25 4.08 5.42 -0.12
CA GLY A 25 2.91 6.24 0.16
C GLY A 25 2.23 5.94 1.49
N LEU A 26 1.01 6.45 1.61
CA LEU A 26 0.14 6.24 2.76
C LEU A 26 -0.65 4.93 2.61
N TRP A 27 -0.67 4.15 3.68
CA TRP A 27 -1.37 2.88 3.79
C TRP A 27 -2.13 2.83 5.11
N SER A 28 -3.28 2.18 5.12
CA SER A 28 -4.05 1.94 6.34
C SER A 28 -4.39 0.46 6.45
N PRO A 29 -4.43 -0.13 7.66
CA PRO A 29 -4.96 -1.47 7.83
C PRO A 29 -6.45 -1.49 7.49
N ASP A 30 -6.95 -2.62 7.00
CA ASP A 30 -8.34 -2.80 6.60
C ASP A 30 -9.30 -2.72 7.81
N SER A 31 -8.83 -3.19 8.96
CA SER A 31 -9.56 -3.14 10.23
C SER A 31 -9.70 -1.73 10.81
N GLU A 32 -8.76 -0.82 10.50
CA GLU A 32 -8.73 0.52 11.06
C GLU A 32 -8.28 1.54 9.99
N PRO A 33 -9.19 1.96 9.09
CA PRO A 33 -8.86 2.80 7.94
C PRO A 33 -8.28 4.18 8.29
N ASP A 34 -8.53 4.66 9.51
CA ASP A 34 -8.03 5.92 10.05
C ASP A 34 -6.60 5.81 10.61
N ALA A 35 -6.10 4.60 10.88
CA ALA A 35 -4.73 4.35 11.30
C ALA A 35 -3.74 4.41 10.12
N VAL A 36 -3.63 5.60 9.52
CA VAL A 36 -2.81 5.81 8.32
C VAL A 36 -1.32 5.88 8.67
N GLN A 37 -0.50 5.12 7.93
CA GLN A 37 0.95 5.03 8.09
C GLN A 37 1.64 5.22 6.74
N ALA A 38 2.80 5.88 6.74
CA ALA A 38 3.62 6.05 5.55
C ALA A 38 4.65 4.92 5.44
N PHE A 39 4.66 4.19 4.32
CA PHE A 39 5.66 3.17 4.04
C PHE A 39 6.41 3.48 2.75
N PRO A 40 7.74 3.30 2.71
CA PRO A 40 8.49 3.34 1.47
C PRO A 40 8.28 2.05 0.66
N GLU A 41 8.50 2.15 -0.65
CA GLU A 41 8.56 0.99 -1.56
C GLU A 41 9.60 -0.03 -1.06
N GLY A 42 9.26 -1.32 -1.14
CA GLY A 42 10.11 -2.40 -0.65
C GLY A 42 10.06 -2.60 0.87
N HIS A 43 9.37 -1.76 1.65
CA HIS A 43 9.20 -2.00 3.08
C HIS A 43 8.30 -3.21 3.36
N VAL A 44 8.64 -4.06 4.33
CA VAL A 44 7.77 -5.17 4.72
C VAL A 44 6.62 -4.64 5.58
N LEU A 45 5.39 -4.81 5.11
CA LEU A 45 4.22 -4.32 5.81
C LEU A 45 4.01 -5.05 7.14
N PRO A 46 3.96 -4.34 8.29
CA PRO A 46 3.93 -4.97 9.60
C PRO A 46 2.55 -5.56 9.94
N ALA A 47 2.49 -6.31 11.04
CA ALA A 47 1.23 -6.61 11.71
C ALA A 47 0.66 -5.34 12.35
N HIS A 48 -0.66 -5.24 12.44
CA HIS A 48 -1.31 -4.13 13.14
C HIS A 48 -1.84 -4.65 14.48
N ASN A 49 -1.41 -4.04 15.60
CA ASN A 49 -1.74 -4.47 16.96
C ASN A 49 -1.43 -5.96 17.24
N GLY A 50 -0.34 -6.47 16.68
CA GLY A 50 0.06 -7.89 16.80
C GLY A 50 -0.79 -8.87 15.98
N MET A 51 -1.76 -8.38 15.20
CA MET A 51 -2.62 -9.21 14.35
C MET A 51 -2.27 -9.08 12.86
N PRO A 52 -2.38 -10.18 12.08
CA PRO A 52 -2.25 -10.11 10.63
C PRO A 52 -3.39 -9.27 10.04
N THR A 53 -3.06 -8.37 9.13
CA THR A 53 -4.02 -7.47 8.49
C THR A 53 -3.78 -7.34 6.99
N LEU A 54 -4.73 -6.71 6.32
CA LEU A 54 -4.59 -6.26 4.94
C LEU A 54 -4.35 -4.75 4.94
N TRP A 55 -3.27 -4.32 4.32
CA TRP A 55 -2.92 -2.92 4.14
C TRP A 55 -3.50 -2.40 2.84
N ARG A 56 -4.26 -1.32 2.90
CA ARG A 56 -4.80 -0.63 1.74
C ARG A 56 -4.05 0.65 1.45
N ARG A 57 -3.59 0.81 0.21
CA ARG A 57 -2.97 2.05 -0.24
C ARG A 57 -4.02 3.14 -0.28
N ARG A 58 -3.77 4.24 0.43
CA ARG A 58 -4.59 5.45 0.34
C ARG A 58 -4.24 6.17 -0.97
N PRO A 59 -5.24 6.61 -1.74
CA PRO A 59 -4.95 7.43 -2.91
C PRO A 59 -4.18 8.67 -2.48
N ALA A 60 -3.17 9.05 -3.26
CA ALA A 60 -2.53 10.34 -3.11
C ALA A 60 -3.51 11.43 -3.60
N GLY A 61 -4.38 11.90 -2.72
CA GLY A 61 -5.36 12.96 -2.97
C GLY A 61 -6.36 12.99 -1.81
N SER A 62 -6.70 14.10 -1.17
CA SER A 62 -6.65 15.51 -1.54
C SER A 62 -6.24 16.27 -0.27
N ALA A 63 -5.11 16.99 -0.29
CA ALA A 63 -4.99 18.12 0.61
C ALA A 63 -6.12 19.07 0.18
N SER A 64 -7.19 19.15 0.98
CA SER A 64 -8.20 20.19 0.81
C SER A 64 -7.52 21.54 1.04
N ALA A 65 -7.94 22.51 0.23
CA ALA A 65 -7.44 23.87 0.10
C ALA A 65 -7.27 24.62 1.44
#